data_AF-A0A5S3XD31-F1
#
_entry.id   AF-A0A5S3XD31-F1
#
_cell.length_a   1.000
_cell.length_b   1.000
_cell.length_c   1.000
_cell.angle_alpha   90.00
_cell.angle_beta   90.00
_cell.angle_gamma   90.00
#
_symmetry.space_group_name_H-M   'P 1'
#
loop_
_entity.id
_entity.type
_entity.pdbx_description
1 polymer ?
#
loop_
_entity_poly.entity_id
_entity_poly.type
_entity_poly.pdbx_seq_one_letter_code
_entity_poly.pdbx_strand_id
1 'polypeptide(L)' 'MELQPASTALAGLLGAIFTDTRLSLTSAESCTGGGNRFALTDTPGSSAYVDRGFVT' A
#
# COMPACT_ATOMS: atom_id res chain seq x y z
N MET A 1 -13.74 5.86 4.73
CA MET A 1 -14.00 4.65 3.93
C MET A 1 -13.30 3.53 4.67
N GLU A 2 -14.01 2.49 5.08
CA GLU A 2 -13.40 1.40 5.83
C GLU A 2 -12.80 0.38 4.87
N LEU A 3 -11.58 -0.08 5.16
CA LEU A 3 -10.96 -1.17 4.41
C LEU A 3 -11.63 -2.50 4.75
N GLN A 4 -11.72 -3.37 3.75
CA GLN A 4 -12.12 -4.75 3.98
C GLN A 4 -11.01 -5.48 4.77
N PRO A 5 -11.35 -6.40 5.70
CA PRO A 5 -10.37 -7.06 6.56
C PRO A 5 -9.24 -7.76 5.81
N ALA A 6 -9.54 -8.36 4.66
CA ALA A 6 -8.54 -9.02 3.82
C ALA A 6 -7.50 -8.03 3.27
N SER A 7 -7.92 -6.83 2.86
CA SER A 7 -7.04 -5.79 2.33
C SER A 7 -6.11 -5.25 3.40
N THR A 8 -6.63 -5.02 4.62
CA THR A 8 -5.82 -4.59 5.77
C THR A 8 -4.76 -5.64 6.11
N ALA A 9 -5.12 -6.93 6.15
CA ALA A 9 -4.18 -8.00 6.46
C ALA A 9 -3.06 -8.11 5.40
N LEU A 10 -3.41 -8.05 4.11
CA LEU A 10 -2.43 -8.11 3.03
C LEU A 10 -1.52 -6.89 2.99
N ALA A 11 -2.06 -5.68 3.21
CA ALA A 11 -1.26 -4.45 3.25
C ALA A 11 -0.25 -4.47 4.41
N GLY A 12 -0.66 -4.96 5.58
CA GLY A 12 0.22 -5.16 6.73
C GLY A 12 1.35 -6.16 6.46
N LEU A 13 1.03 -7.33 5.86
CA LEU A 13 2.04 -8.32 5.48
C LEU A 13 3.03 -7.77 4.45
N LEU A 14 2.54 -7.09 3.42
CA LEU A 14 3.38 -6.49 2.40
C LEU A 14 4.29 -5.42 3.00
N GLY A 15 3.77 -4.58 3.88
CA GLY A 15 4.55 -3.56 4.58
C GLY A 15 5.66 -4.13 5.45
N ALA A 16 5.40 -5.23 6.16
CA ALA A 16 6.42 -5.94 6.94
C ALA A 16 7.56 -6.46 6.05
N ILE A 17 7.22 -7.12 4.92
CA ILE A 17 8.21 -7.66 3.98
C ILE A 17 9.07 -6.54 3.39
N PHE A 18 8.45 -5.46 2.91
CA PHE A 18 9.18 -4.37 2.23
C PHE A 18 10.05 -3.59 3.21
N THR A 19 9.58 -3.39 4.44
CA THR A 19 10.37 -2.72 5.48
C THR A 19 11.60 -3.55 5.88
N ASP A 20 11.43 -4.86 6.10
CA ASP A 20 12.54 -5.77 6.46
C ASP A 20 13.59 -5.86 5.34
N THR A 21 13.12 -5.91 4.09
CA THR A 21 13.98 -6.01 2.90
C THR A 21 14.50 -4.66 2.39
N ARG A 22 14.12 -3.54 3.01
CA ARG A 22 14.46 -2.16 2.59
C ARG A 22 14.11 -1.88 1.13
N LEU A 23 12.96 -2.39 0.68
CA LEU A 23 12.44 -2.13 -0.66
C LEU A 23 11.41 -1.01 -0.65
N SER A 24 11.31 -0.32 -1.79
CA SER A 24 10.27 0.67 -2.03
C SER A 24 9.24 0.16 -3.04
N LEU A 25 8.00 0.60 -2.87
CA LEU A 25 6.85 0.25 -3.69
C LEU A 25 6.34 1.49 -4.44
N THR A 26 6.09 1.31 -5.74
CA THR A 26 5.38 2.28 -6.58
C THR A 26 4.14 1.62 -7.17
N SER A 27 2.98 2.30 -7.14
CA SER A 27 1.76 1.83 -7.81
C SER A 27 1.42 2.66 -9.05
N ALA A 28 0.86 2.02 -10.07
CA ALA A 28 0.18 2.69 -11.17
C ALA A 28 -1.22 2.05 -11.29
N GLU A 29 -2.25 2.87 -11.18
CA GLU A 29 -3.63 2.44 -10.99
C GLU A 29 -4.53 3.10 -12.03
N SER A 30 -5.43 2.34 -12.63
CA SER A 30 -6.45 2.87 -13.54
C SER A 30 -7.85 2.64 -12.99
N CYS A 31 -8.36 1.40 -13.07
CA CYS A 31 -9.70 1.07 -12.62
C CYS A 31 -9.94 1.21 -11.10
N THR A 32 -8.89 1.11 -10.28
CA THR A 32 -8.99 1.21 -8.83
C THR A 32 -9.01 2.65 -8.32
N GLY A 33 -8.66 3.64 -9.14
CA GLY A 33 -8.73 5.06 -8.78
C GLY A 33 -7.88 5.47 -7.57
N GLY A 34 -6.84 4.69 -7.21
CA GLY A 34 -6.03 4.90 -6.00
C GLY A 34 -6.44 4.04 -4.80
N GLY A 35 -7.38 3.11 -4.95
CA GLY A 35 -7.80 2.19 -3.88
C GLY A 35 -6.68 1.32 -3.32
N ASN A 36 -5.72 0.89 -4.16
CA ASN A 36 -4.58 0.11 -3.66
C ASN A 36 -3.65 1.02 -2.84
N ARG A 37 -3.36 2.22 -3.35
CA ARG A 37 -2.57 3.20 -2.60
C ARG A 37 -3.23 3.58 -1.28
N PHE A 38 -4.56 3.75 -1.25
CA PHE A 38 -5.31 3.96 -0.01
C PHE A 38 -5.05 2.83 1.00
N ALA A 39 -5.24 1.57 0.61
CA ALA A 39 -5.02 0.42 1.48
C ALA A 39 -3.57 0.33 2.00
N LEU A 40 -2.60 0.64 1.15
CA LEU A 40 -1.19 0.67 1.51
C LEU A 40 -0.87 1.79 2.49
N THR A 41 -1.38 3.01 2.26
CA THR A 41 -1.08 4.18 3.11
C THR A 41 -1.84 4.18 4.44
N ASP A 42 -2.95 3.44 4.54
CA ASP A 42 -3.68 3.23 5.80
C ASP A 42 -2.92 2.31 6.77
N THR A 43 -1.97 1.52 6.27
CA THR A 43 -1.09 0.69 7.11
C THR A 43 -0.09 1.57 7.86
N PRO A 44 0.00 1.49 9.21
CA PRO A 44 0.99 2.24 9.98
C PRO A 44 2.43 1.92 9.55
N GLY A 45 3.26 2.96 9.40
CA GLY A 45 4.65 2.80 8.94
C GLY A 45 4.82 2.72 7.42
N SER A 46 3.73 2.86 6.65
CA SER A 46 3.76 2.84 5.18
C SER A 46 4.72 3.83 4.53
N SER A 47 5.04 4.94 5.20
CA SER A 47 6.03 5.92 4.73
C SER A 47 7.45 5.36 4.59
N ALA A 48 7.77 4.22 5.24
CA ALA A 48 9.07 3.57 5.11
C ALA A 48 9.26 2.84 3.77
N TYR A 49 8.17 2.47 3.08
CA TYR A 49 8.25 1.65 1.87
C TYR A 49 7.35 2.09 0.72
N VAL A 50 6.32 2.92 0.93
CA VAL A 50 5.50 3.47 -0.17
C VAL A 50 6.15 4.74 -0.70
N ASP A 51 6.63 4.71 -1.94
CA ASP A 51 7.31 5.85 -2.57
C ASP A 51 6.32 6.77 -3.30
N ARG A 52 5.66 6.28 -4.35
CA ARG A 52 4.70 7.07 -5.12
C ARG A 52 3.61 6.22 -5.75
N GLY A 53 2.57 6.89 -6.24
CA GLY A 53 1.50 6.26 -6.97
C GLY A 53 0.99 7.16 -8.08
N PHE A 54 0.65 6.55 -9.21
CA PHE A 54 0.04 7.19 -10.36
C PHE A 54 -1.39 6.68 -10.50
N VAL A 55 -2.35 7.59 -10.69
CA VAL A 55 -3.72 7.24 -11.07
C VAL A 55 -3.94 7.77 -12.48
N THR A 56 -4.30 6.89 -13.41
CA THR A 56 -4.33 7.16 -14.86
C THR A 56 -5.58 6.63 -15.53
#